data_AF-A0A920R5W4-F1
#
_entry.id   AF-A0A920R5W4-F1
#
_cell.length_a   1.000
_cell.length_b   1.000
_cell.length_c   1.000
_cell.angle_alpha   90.00
_cell.angle_beta   90.00
_cell.angle_gamma   90.00
#
_symmetry.space_group_name_H-M   'P 1'
#
loop_
_entity.id
_entity.type
_entity.pdbx_description
1 polymer ?
#
loop_
_entity_poly.entity_id
_entity_poly.type
_entity_poly.pdbx_seq_one_letter_code
_entity_poly.pdbx_strand_id
1 'polypeptide(L)'
;MRVLLIGSGGREHAVAWKLVQSQKITKLIIAPGNAGTAELGENVPVKTEDLDGLLAIAKTRSIDLTIVGPEQPLIDGIAELFERHGLRIFGPSKNAARIEGSKIWSNDLMSKYGIPTADSVAFSDSTKAMEYALARPEGSLVVKADGPAAGKGVLLPDTYEELEIAVVGMLDGASFGKSSSRLLLAERMSGPGNKCVCFFGWGDSLHRNCGMRL
;
A
#
# COMPACT_ATOMS: atom_id res chain seq x y z
N MET A 1 -23.39 13.24 7.19
CA MET A 1 -22.62 11.99 6.97
C MET A 1 -21.48 11.94 7.97
N ARG A 2 -21.37 10.86 8.73
CA ARG A 2 -20.33 10.59 9.72
C ARG A 2 -19.22 9.79 9.05
N VAL A 3 -18.01 10.33 9.03
CA VAL A 3 -16.86 9.73 8.32
C VAL A 3 -15.82 9.24 9.32
N LEU A 4 -15.31 8.03 9.10
CA LEU A 4 -14.10 7.52 9.75
C LEU A 4 -12.94 7.62 8.76
N LEU A 5 -11.90 8.37 9.12
CA LEU A 5 -10.64 8.42 8.38
C LEU A 5 -9.57 7.62 9.14
N ILE A 6 -8.95 6.65 8.47
CA ILE A 6 -7.96 5.77 9.09
C ILE A 6 -6.57 6.21 8.66
N GLY A 7 -5.69 6.41 9.64
CA GLY A 7 -4.29 6.83 9.49
C GLY A 7 -3.93 8.04 10.34
N SER A 8 -2.65 8.43 10.26
CA SER A 8 -2.05 9.45 11.12
C SER A 8 -0.98 10.28 10.41
N GLY A 9 -0.79 10.09 9.10
CA GLY A 9 0.22 10.79 8.31
C GLY A 9 -0.27 12.13 7.76
N GLY A 10 0.61 12.80 6.99
CA GLY A 10 0.26 14.04 6.28
C GLY A 10 -0.81 13.86 5.21
N ARG A 11 -0.90 12.67 4.58
CA ARG A 11 -1.97 12.32 3.63
C ARG A 11 -3.33 12.36 4.30
N GLU A 12 -3.47 11.73 5.47
CA GLU A 12 -4.73 11.74 6.21
C GLU A 12 -5.05 13.14 6.73
N HIS A 13 -4.05 13.93 7.11
CA HIS A 13 -4.27 15.34 7.42
C HIS A 13 -4.85 16.11 6.23
N ALA A 14 -4.25 16.00 5.04
CA ALA A 14 -4.76 16.67 3.83
C ALA A 14 -6.18 16.21 3.45
N VAL A 15 -6.45 14.90 3.59
CA VAL A 15 -7.79 14.34 3.37
C VAL A 15 -8.78 14.87 4.39
N ALA A 16 -8.46 14.86 5.69
CA ALA A 16 -9.29 15.44 6.76
C ALA A 16 -9.59 16.92 6.48
N TRP A 17 -8.55 17.69 6.12
CA TRP A 17 -8.67 19.10 5.78
C TRP A 17 -9.63 19.34 4.62
N LYS A 18 -9.63 18.45 3.62
CA LYS A 18 -10.57 18.55 2.51
C LYS A 18 -11.98 18.09 2.87
N LEU A 19 -12.10 17.06 3.70
CA LEU A 19 -13.38 16.51 4.16
C LEU A 19 -14.18 17.55 4.95
N VAL A 20 -13.56 18.27 5.89
CA VAL A 20 -14.28 19.25 6.74
C VAL A 20 -14.90 20.42 5.95
N GLN A 21 -14.45 20.67 4.72
CA GLN A 21 -15.04 21.69 3.84
C GLN A 21 -16.35 21.24 3.18
N SER A 22 -16.69 19.94 3.27
CA SER A 22 -17.89 19.39 2.66
C SER A 22 -19.11 19.58 3.57
N GLN A 23 -20.13 20.27 3.07
CA GLN A 23 -21.42 20.44 3.78
C GLN A 23 -22.15 19.12 4.05
N LYS A 24 -21.77 18.02 3.38
CA LYS A 24 -22.37 16.70 3.61
C LYS A 24 -21.83 16.02 4.87
N ILE A 25 -20.67 16.45 5.37
CA ILE A 25 -20.02 15.82 6.53
C ILE A 25 -20.53 16.48 7.81
N THR A 26 -21.06 15.66 8.71
CA THR A 26 -21.62 16.11 9.99
C THR A 26 -20.72 15.77 11.17
N LYS A 27 -19.85 14.76 11.02
CA LYS A 27 -18.84 14.38 12.01
C LYS A 27 -17.67 13.71 11.31
N LEU A 28 -16.46 14.10 11.67
CA LEU A 28 -15.23 13.45 11.24
C LEU A 28 -14.56 12.80 12.46
N ILE A 29 -14.34 11.49 12.38
CA ILE A 29 -13.62 10.69 13.37
C ILE A 29 -12.35 10.17 12.68
N ILE A 30 -11.22 10.20 13.37
CA ILE A 30 -9.90 9.93 12.77
C ILE A 30 -9.15 8.95 13.67
N ALA A 31 -8.66 7.85 13.11
CA ALA A 31 -8.06 6.77 13.89
C ALA A 31 -6.65 6.39 13.36
N PRO A 32 -5.56 6.58 14.12
CA PRO A 32 -5.49 7.32 15.39
C PRO A 32 -5.45 8.85 15.21
N GLY A 33 -5.19 9.34 13.99
CA GLY A 33 -4.93 10.75 13.73
C GLY A 33 -3.58 11.22 14.27
N ASN A 34 -3.35 12.54 14.18
CA ASN A 34 -2.18 13.25 14.70
C ASN A 34 -2.60 14.62 15.29
N ALA A 35 -1.63 15.40 15.78
CA ALA A 35 -1.91 16.71 16.38
C ALA A 35 -2.68 17.66 15.44
N GLY A 36 -2.35 17.70 14.14
CA GLY A 36 -3.03 18.55 13.17
C GLY A 36 -4.45 18.09 12.86
N THR A 37 -4.70 16.78 12.83
CA THR A 37 -6.06 16.25 12.58
C THR A 37 -7.01 16.47 13.75
N ALA A 38 -6.50 16.67 14.97
CA ALA A 38 -7.32 16.96 16.14
C ALA A 38 -8.06 18.30 16.04
N GLU A 39 -7.59 19.23 15.21
CA GLU A 39 -8.25 20.50 14.92
C GLU A 39 -9.39 20.35 13.88
N LEU A 40 -9.41 19.23 13.15
CA LEU A 40 -10.34 18.98 12.04
C LEU A 40 -11.42 17.96 12.39
N GLY A 41 -11.17 17.09 13.37
CA GLY A 41 -12.07 16.02 13.76
C GLY A 41 -11.72 15.42 15.11
N GLU A 42 -12.49 14.42 15.51
CA GLU A 42 -12.24 13.68 16.75
C GLU A 42 -11.24 12.56 16.49
N ASN A 43 -10.02 12.72 16.99
CA ASN A 43 -9.05 11.63 17.02
C ASN A 43 -9.46 10.59 18.06
N VAL A 44 -9.39 9.31 17.71
CA VAL A 44 -9.66 8.18 18.61
C VAL A 44 -8.43 7.28 18.72
N PRO A 45 -8.06 6.78 19.91
CA PRO A 45 -6.78 6.11 20.14
C PRO A 45 -6.80 4.64 19.69
N VAL A 46 -7.18 4.38 18.44
CA VAL A 46 -7.16 3.04 17.82
C VAL A 46 -6.14 3.02 16.69
N LYS A 47 -5.26 2.03 16.75
CA LYS A 47 -4.16 1.86 15.79
C LYS A 47 -4.70 1.40 14.43
N THR A 48 -3.96 1.70 13.38
CA THR A 48 -4.31 1.33 12.00
C THR A 48 -4.36 -0.18 11.81
N GLU A 49 -3.55 -0.94 12.56
CA GLU A 49 -3.46 -2.40 12.48
C GLU A 49 -4.57 -3.10 13.29
N ASP A 50 -5.29 -2.37 14.15
CA ASP A 50 -6.38 -2.92 14.97
C ASP A 50 -7.71 -2.90 14.20
N LEU A 51 -7.84 -3.83 13.25
CA LEU A 51 -9.01 -3.90 12.37
C LEU A 51 -10.33 -4.12 13.13
N ASP A 52 -10.29 -4.91 14.21
CA ASP A 52 -11.47 -5.19 15.04
C ASP A 52 -11.86 -3.95 15.85
N GLY A 53 -10.89 -3.21 16.40
CA GLY A 53 -11.13 -1.93 17.06
C GLY A 53 -11.71 -0.88 16.11
N LEU A 54 -11.19 -0.81 14.88
CA LEU A 54 -11.70 0.08 13.83
C LEU A 54 -13.13 -0.28 13.43
N LEU A 55 -13.43 -1.57 13.29
CA LEU A 55 -14.78 -2.07 13.03
C LEU A 55 -15.73 -1.72 14.19
N ALA A 56 -15.29 -1.88 15.44
CA ALA A 56 -16.07 -1.56 16.61
C ALA A 56 -16.40 -0.05 16.68
N ILE A 57 -15.42 0.82 16.39
CA ILE A 57 -15.67 2.26 16.27
C ILE A 57 -16.70 2.54 15.17
N ALA A 58 -16.55 1.93 14.00
CA ALA A 58 -17.44 2.17 12.88
C ALA A 58 -18.90 1.83 13.21
N LYS A 59 -19.13 0.71 13.90
CA LYS A 59 -20.46 0.30 14.37
C LYS A 59 -20.99 1.21 15.49
N THR A 60 -20.22 1.39 16.56
CA THR A 60 -20.65 2.12 17.77
C THR A 60 -20.86 3.60 17.53
N ARG A 61 -20.11 4.20 16.61
CA ARG A 61 -20.22 5.61 16.24
C ARG A 61 -21.10 5.85 15.02
N SER A 62 -21.79 4.83 14.51
CA SER A 62 -22.68 4.89 13.34
C SER A 62 -22.01 5.59 12.16
N ILE A 63 -20.84 5.09 11.75
CA ILE A 63 -20.09 5.63 10.61
C ILE A 63 -20.82 5.30 9.31
N ASP A 64 -21.02 6.33 8.49
CA ASP A 64 -21.68 6.20 7.19
C ASP A 64 -20.71 5.83 6.06
N LEU A 65 -19.44 6.26 6.18
CA LEU A 65 -18.37 6.04 5.22
C LEU A 65 -17.02 5.99 5.94
N THR A 66 -16.25 4.95 5.67
CA THR A 66 -14.84 4.85 6.09
C THR A 66 -13.91 5.14 4.92
N ILE A 67 -12.85 5.90 5.14
CA ILE A 67 -11.78 6.16 4.16
C ILE A 67 -10.47 5.64 4.75
N VAL A 68 -9.78 4.77 4.02
CA VAL A 68 -8.51 4.19 4.46
C VAL A 68 -7.36 4.96 3.83
N GLY A 69 -6.53 5.58 4.66
CA GLY A 69 -5.33 6.26 4.23
C GLY A 69 -4.14 5.31 3.96
N PRO A 70 -3.66 4.58 4.99
CA PRO A 70 -2.49 3.73 4.85
C PRO A 70 -2.78 2.43 4.10
N GLU A 71 -1.74 1.90 3.49
CA GLU A 71 -1.73 0.69 2.68
C GLU A 71 -1.89 -0.58 3.53
N GLN A 72 -1.33 -0.62 4.74
CA GLN A 72 -1.27 -1.84 5.54
C GLN A 72 -2.67 -2.40 5.91
N PRO A 73 -3.65 -1.60 6.38
CA PRO A 73 -4.99 -2.12 6.66
C PRO A 73 -5.71 -2.66 5.40
N LEU A 74 -5.42 -2.08 4.23
CA LEU A 74 -5.96 -2.56 2.95
C LEU A 74 -5.36 -3.92 2.59
N ILE A 75 -4.05 -4.09 2.75
CA ILE A 75 -3.35 -5.37 2.56
C ILE A 75 -3.86 -6.42 3.56
N ASP A 76 -4.20 -6.01 4.78
CA ASP A 76 -4.70 -6.92 5.80
C ASP A 76 -6.17 -7.35 5.56
N GLY A 77 -6.93 -6.57 4.79
CA GLY A 77 -8.29 -6.89 4.35
C GLY A 77 -9.39 -6.16 5.12
N ILE A 78 -9.14 -4.90 5.52
CA ILE A 78 -10.14 -4.07 6.19
C ILE A 78 -11.38 -3.83 5.32
N ALA A 79 -11.21 -3.72 3.99
CA ALA A 79 -12.32 -3.46 3.07
C ALA A 79 -13.36 -4.58 3.15
N GLU A 80 -12.95 -5.83 2.95
CA GLU A 80 -13.85 -6.98 3.08
C GLU A 80 -14.41 -7.13 4.49
N LEU A 81 -13.62 -6.82 5.52
CA LEU A 81 -14.10 -6.85 6.91
C LEU A 81 -15.28 -5.90 7.11
N PHE A 82 -15.19 -4.67 6.60
CA PHE A 82 -16.25 -3.66 6.72
C PHE A 82 -17.46 -4.01 5.84
N GLU A 83 -17.23 -4.42 4.60
CA GLU A 83 -18.29 -4.81 3.66
C GLU A 83 -19.12 -5.98 4.17
N ARG A 84 -18.48 -7.02 4.74
CA ARG A 84 -19.20 -8.15 5.36
C ARG A 84 -20.11 -7.75 6.53
N HIS A 85 -19.89 -6.57 7.11
CA HIS A 85 -20.70 -6.00 8.17
C HIS A 85 -21.65 -4.90 7.68
N GLY A 86 -21.82 -4.75 6.36
CA GLY A 86 -22.70 -3.75 5.76
C GLY A 86 -22.22 -2.31 5.92
N LEU A 87 -20.92 -2.09 6.21
CA LEU A 87 -20.34 -0.76 6.36
C LEU A 87 -19.69 -0.34 5.04
N ARG A 88 -19.97 0.90 4.62
CA ARG A 88 -19.35 1.47 3.42
C ARG A 88 -17.91 1.87 3.71
N ILE A 89 -17.00 1.46 2.83
CA ILE A 89 -15.58 1.73 2.94
C ILE A 89 -15.02 2.10 1.56
N PHE A 90 -14.18 3.13 1.54
CA PHE A 90 -13.42 3.54 0.37
C PHE A 90 -12.00 3.00 0.49
N GLY A 91 -11.72 1.95 -0.26
CA GLY A 91 -10.44 1.26 -0.32
C GLY A 91 -10.56 0.01 -1.19
N PRO A 92 -9.46 -0.47 -1.79
CA PRO A 92 -9.46 -1.74 -2.51
C PRO A 92 -9.75 -2.92 -1.58
N SER A 93 -10.32 -3.99 -2.15
CA SER A 93 -10.30 -5.32 -1.53
C SER A 93 -8.86 -5.78 -1.28
N LYS A 94 -8.64 -6.68 -0.33
CA LYS A 94 -7.36 -7.35 -0.09
C LYS A 94 -6.72 -7.88 -1.36
N ASN A 95 -7.51 -8.50 -2.23
CA ASN A 95 -7.03 -9.01 -3.51
C ASN A 95 -6.55 -7.90 -4.43
N ALA A 96 -7.26 -6.77 -4.51
CA ALA A 96 -6.84 -5.63 -5.30
C ALA A 96 -5.65 -4.88 -4.66
N ALA A 97 -5.58 -4.81 -3.32
CA ALA A 97 -4.49 -4.20 -2.57
C ALA A 97 -3.12 -4.89 -2.79
N ARG A 98 -3.11 -6.12 -3.32
CA ARG A 98 -1.88 -6.82 -3.72
C ARG A 98 -1.05 -6.03 -4.73
N ILE A 99 -1.68 -5.17 -5.54
CA ILE A 99 -0.98 -4.31 -6.51
C ILE A 99 0.00 -3.34 -5.83
N GLU A 100 -0.21 -3.02 -4.57
CA GLU A 100 0.71 -2.22 -3.75
C GLU A 100 1.46 -3.09 -2.74
N GLY A 101 0.81 -4.14 -2.22
CA GLY A 101 1.38 -5.02 -1.19
C GLY A 101 2.46 -5.99 -1.66
N SER A 102 2.60 -6.26 -2.96
CA SER A 102 3.66 -7.13 -3.50
C SER A 102 4.20 -6.58 -4.81
N LYS A 103 5.42 -6.05 -4.80
CA LYS A 103 6.08 -5.52 -6.00
C LYS A 103 6.34 -6.62 -7.03
N ILE A 104 6.60 -7.85 -6.59
CA ILE A 104 6.76 -8.99 -7.49
C ILE A 104 5.44 -9.26 -8.21
N TRP A 105 4.32 -9.35 -7.47
CA TRP A 105 3.02 -9.59 -8.08
C TRP A 105 2.61 -8.47 -9.05
N SER A 106 2.89 -7.21 -8.71
CA SER A 106 2.62 -6.08 -9.58
C SER A 106 3.47 -6.09 -10.84
N ASN A 107 4.75 -6.47 -10.72
CA ASN A 107 5.62 -6.66 -11.87
C ASN A 107 5.07 -7.76 -12.79
N ASP A 108 4.71 -8.92 -12.25
CA ASP A 108 4.14 -10.03 -13.01
C ASP A 108 2.84 -9.64 -13.71
N LEU A 109 1.98 -8.86 -13.04
CA LEU A 109 0.75 -8.32 -13.61
C LEU A 109 1.06 -7.41 -14.82
N MET A 110 2.00 -6.48 -14.65
CA MET A 110 2.39 -5.56 -15.71
C MET A 110 2.98 -6.31 -16.92
N SER A 111 3.90 -7.25 -16.68
CA SER A 111 4.46 -8.09 -17.73
C SER A 111 3.39 -8.92 -18.44
N LYS A 112 2.47 -9.55 -17.70
CA LYS A 112 1.38 -10.35 -18.25
C LYS A 112 0.47 -9.56 -19.19
N TYR A 113 0.20 -8.29 -18.88
CA TYR A 113 -0.72 -7.45 -19.64
C TYR A 113 -0.02 -6.43 -20.54
N GLY A 114 1.30 -6.51 -20.72
CA GLY A 114 2.06 -5.60 -21.57
C GLY A 114 2.05 -4.14 -21.11
N ILE A 115 1.90 -3.91 -19.81
CA ILE A 115 2.01 -2.56 -19.22
C ILE A 115 3.50 -2.23 -19.10
N PRO A 116 3.98 -1.12 -19.69
CA PRO A 116 5.40 -0.76 -19.62
C PRO A 116 5.90 -0.61 -18.18
N THR A 117 6.97 -1.32 -17.86
CA THR A 117 7.67 -1.30 -16.58
C THR A 117 9.16 -1.60 -16.79
N ALA A 118 9.98 -1.38 -15.77
CA ALA A 118 11.39 -1.76 -15.80
C ALA A 118 11.53 -3.29 -15.92
N ASP A 119 12.50 -3.75 -16.71
CA ASP A 119 12.87 -5.16 -16.75
C ASP A 119 13.32 -5.60 -15.36
N SER A 120 12.66 -6.62 -14.82
CA SER A 120 12.79 -6.99 -13.41
C SER A 120 12.72 -8.49 -13.21
N VAL A 121 13.53 -9.00 -12.28
CA VAL A 121 13.55 -10.43 -11.91
C VAL A 121 13.49 -10.58 -10.40
N ALA A 122 12.67 -11.52 -9.93
CA ALA A 122 12.45 -11.79 -8.52
C ALA A 122 13.41 -12.86 -7.98
N PHE A 123 13.86 -12.67 -6.75
CA PHE A 123 14.77 -13.58 -6.06
C PHE A 123 14.33 -13.83 -4.63
N SER A 124 14.60 -15.04 -4.15
CA SER A 124 14.45 -15.48 -2.76
C SER A 124 15.73 -16.09 -2.20
N ASP A 125 16.83 -15.98 -2.95
CA ASP A 125 18.13 -16.57 -2.67
C ASP A 125 19.19 -15.52 -3.02
N SER A 126 20.01 -15.14 -2.04
CA SER A 126 20.98 -14.06 -2.19
C SER A 126 22.08 -14.40 -3.18
N THR A 127 22.55 -15.66 -3.19
CA THR A 127 23.59 -16.12 -4.12
C THR A 127 23.12 -15.98 -5.58
N LYS A 128 21.91 -16.47 -5.90
CA LYS A 128 21.34 -16.33 -7.25
C LYS A 128 21.07 -14.88 -7.64
N ALA A 129 20.64 -14.06 -6.68
CA ALA A 129 20.44 -12.64 -6.92
C ALA A 129 21.76 -11.94 -7.27
N MET A 130 22.84 -12.26 -6.56
CA MET A 130 24.18 -11.71 -6.83
C MET A 130 24.75 -12.19 -8.15
N GLU A 131 24.62 -13.47 -8.49
CA GLU A 131 25.03 -14.01 -9.79
C GLU A 131 24.33 -13.26 -10.94
N TYR A 132 23.03 -13.02 -10.81
CA TYR A 132 22.26 -12.25 -11.79
C TYR A 132 22.72 -10.78 -11.86
N ALA A 133 23.03 -10.17 -10.72
CA ALA A 133 23.44 -8.78 -10.63
C ALA A 133 24.83 -8.53 -11.23
N LEU A 134 25.80 -9.40 -10.94
CA LEU A 134 27.19 -9.29 -11.42
C LEU A 134 27.34 -9.51 -12.93
N ALA A 135 26.33 -10.09 -13.58
CA ALA A 135 26.27 -10.22 -15.04
C ALA A 135 25.83 -8.92 -15.75
N ARG A 136 25.60 -7.82 -15.02
CA ARG A 136 25.11 -6.53 -15.52
C ARG A 136 26.06 -5.40 -15.12
N PRO A 137 26.05 -4.25 -15.82
CA PRO A 137 26.88 -3.12 -15.45
C PRO A 137 26.63 -2.64 -14.03
N GLU A 138 27.68 -2.17 -13.37
CA GLU A 138 27.61 -1.58 -12.04
C GLU A 138 26.64 -0.39 -12.01
N GLY A 139 25.89 -0.23 -10.91
CA GLY A 139 24.91 0.85 -10.74
C GLY A 139 23.66 0.76 -11.63
N SER A 140 23.53 -0.28 -12.47
CA SER A 140 22.40 -0.42 -13.41
C SER A 140 21.12 -1.01 -12.80
N LEU A 141 21.17 -1.47 -11.55
CA LEU A 141 20.08 -2.16 -10.88
C LEU A 141 19.55 -1.41 -9.65
N VAL A 142 18.27 -1.63 -9.36
CA VAL A 142 17.57 -1.18 -8.16
C VAL A 142 17.12 -2.42 -7.38
N VAL A 143 17.40 -2.45 -6.08
CA VAL A 143 17.00 -3.53 -5.17
C VAL A 143 15.71 -3.15 -4.47
N LYS A 144 14.63 -3.93 -4.68
CA LYS A 144 13.31 -3.64 -4.11
C LYS A 144 12.82 -4.81 -3.28
N ALA A 145 12.53 -4.60 -1.99
CA ALA A 145 11.80 -5.57 -1.17
C ALA A 145 10.40 -5.79 -1.75
N ASP A 146 9.90 -7.03 -1.73
CA ASP A 146 8.59 -7.37 -2.29
C ASP A 146 7.45 -6.64 -1.56
N GLY A 147 7.43 -6.72 -0.22
CA GLY A 147 6.38 -6.10 0.60
C GLY A 147 6.48 -4.57 0.71
N PRO A 148 5.51 -3.93 1.40
CA PRO A 148 5.43 -2.46 1.52
C PRO A 148 6.65 -1.84 2.21
N ALA A 149 7.30 -2.58 3.13
CA ALA A 149 8.56 -2.18 3.79
C ALA A 149 8.58 -0.74 4.33
N ALA A 150 7.41 -0.23 4.75
CA ALA A 150 7.19 1.14 5.22
C ALA A 150 7.77 2.23 4.30
N GLY A 151 7.78 2.01 2.98
CA GLY A 151 8.33 2.93 1.99
C GLY A 151 9.87 3.02 1.96
N LYS A 152 10.58 2.19 2.73
CA LYS A 152 12.06 2.16 2.79
C LYS A 152 12.69 0.99 2.03
N GLY A 153 11.89 0.06 1.53
CA GLY A 153 12.37 -1.16 0.86
C GLY A 153 12.79 -0.97 -0.59
N VAL A 154 13.26 0.21 -1.01
CA VAL A 154 13.80 0.45 -2.36
C VAL A 154 15.17 1.10 -2.20
N LEU A 155 16.21 0.41 -2.66
CA LEU A 155 17.60 0.83 -2.57
C LEU A 155 18.18 0.97 -3.98
N LEU A 156 18.94 2.04 -4.21
CA LEU A 156 19.60 2.35 -5.47
C LEU A 156 21.11 2.25 -5.26
N PRO A 157 21.68 1.03 -5.27
CA PRO A 157 23.12 0.87 -5.12
C PRO A 157 23.84 1.46 -6.34
N ASP A 158 24.90 2.21 -6.09
CA ASP A 158 25.77 2.76 -7.13
C ASP A 158 26.97 1.84 -7.40
N THR A 159 27.36 0.99 -6.44
CA THR A 159 28.44 -0.01 -6.58
C THR A 159 27.98 -1.44 -6.36
N TYR A 160 28.78 -2.43 -6.77
CA TYR A 160 28.50 -3.84 -6.47
C TYR A 160 28.51 -4.14 -4.96
N GLU A 161 29.39 -3.50 -4.18
CA GLU A 161 29.43 -3.68 -2.73
C GLU A 161 28.14 -3.18 -2.05
N GLU A 162 27.63 -2.01 -2.46
CA GLU A 162 26.35 -1.50 -1.97
C GLU A 162 25.19 -2.43 -2.36
N LEU A 163 25.25 -3.00 -3.57
CA LEU A 163 24.26 -3.95 -4.06
C LEU A 163 24.28 -5.25 -3.23
N GLU A 164 25.47 -5.78 -2.92
CA GLU A 164 25.63 -6.97 -2.08
C GLU A 164 25.06 -6.72 -0.68
N ILE A 165 25.41 -5.61 -0.05
CA ILE A 165 24.89 -5.21 1.27
C ILE A 165 23.35 -5.15 1.23
N ALA A 166 22.78 -4.57 0.17
CA ALA A 166 21.33 -4.49 0.00
C ALA A 166 20.67 -5.87 -0.16
N VAL A 167 21.21 -6.72 -1.03
CA VAL A 167 20.66 -8.05 -1.33
C VAL A 167 20.74 -8.97 -0.10
N VAL A 168 21.93 -9.10 0.49
CA VAL A 168 22.18 -9.94 1.67
C VAL A 168 21.40 -9.38 2.88
N GLY A 169 21.43 -8.07 3.08
CA GLY A 169 20.67 -7.43 4.16
C GLY A 169 19.17 -7.69 4.06
N MET A 170 18.61 -7.72 2.85
CA MET A 170 17.18 -7.99 2.63
C MET A 170 16.84 -9.47 2.81
N LEU A 171 17.52 -10.38 2.11
CA LEU A 171 17.17 -11.80 2.03
C LEU A 171 17.65 -12.60 3.25
N ASP A 172 18.88 -12.35 3.70
CA ASP A 172 19.53 -13.14 4.75
C ASP A 172 19.44 -12.44 6.11
N GLY A 173 19.55 -11.10 6.11
CA GLY A 173 19.44 -10.27 7.31
C GLY A 173 18.00 -9.88 7.70
N ALA A 174 17.01 -10.19 6.85
CA ALA A 174 15.61 -9.83 7.06
C ALA A 174 15.39 -8.35 7.44
N SER A 175 16.12 -7.42 6.80
CA SER A 175 16.10 -5.98 7.12
C SER A 175 14.71 -5.33 7.14
N PHE A 176 13.73 -5.92 6.43
CA PHE A 176 12.34 -5.46 6.41
C PHE A 176 11.35 -6.57 6.85
N GLY A 177 11.82 -7.52 7.67
CA GLY A 177 11.06 -8.67 8.12
C GLY A 177 10.50 -9.48 6.95
N LYS A 178 9.22 -9.86 7.03
CA LYS A 178 8.56 -10.64 5.97
C LYS A 178 8.53 -9.92 4.62
N SER A 179 8.59 -8.58 4.60
CA SER A 179 8.56 -7.79 3.36
C SER A 179 9.80 -8.03 2.50
N SER A 180 10.92 -8.46 3.09
CA SER A 180 12.17 -8.74 2.38
C SER A 180 12.50 -10.23 2.26
N SER A 181 11.54 -11.13 2.53
CA SER A 181 11.69 -12.57 2.27
C SER A 181 11.92 -12.90 0.78
N ARG A 182 11.55 -11.96 -0.08
CA ARG A 182 11.88 -11.93 -1.51
C ARG A 182 12.20 -10.49 -1.89
N LEU A 183 12.99 -10.34 -2.94
CA LEU A 183 13.28 -9.04 -3.54
C LEU A 183 13.12 -9.09 -5.07
N LEU A 184 13.04 -7.92 -5.66
CA LEU A 184 13.01 -7.68 -7.08
C LEU A 184 14.26 -6.87 -7.46
N LEU A 185 15.09 -7.41 -8.35
CA LEU A 185 16.15 -6.65 -9.02
C LEU A 185 15.56 -6.09 -10.31
N ALA A 186 15.48 -4.77 -10.40
CA ALA A 186 14.89 -4.06 -11.53
C ALA A 186 15.93 -3.17 -12.21
N GLU A 187 15.81 -2.98 -13.52
CA GLU A 187 16.59 -1.99 -14.25
C GLU A 187 16.39 -0.58 -13.64
N ARG A 188 17.50 0.16 -13.50
CA ARG A 188 17.49 1.54 -13.04
C ARG A 188 17.03 2.47 -14.15
N MET A 189 15.78 2.94 -14.04
CA MET A 189 15.21 3.93 -14.95
C MET A 189 15.67 5.34 -14.60
N SER A 190 15.86 6.18 -15.62
CA SER A 190 16.16 7.61 -15.48
C SER A 190 15.16 8.45 -16.27
N GLY A 191 14.94 9.68 -15.82
CA GLY A 191 14.00 10.63 -16.42
C GLY A 191 13.10 11.31 -15.39
N PRO A 192 12.19 12.20 -15.83
CA PRO A 192 11.26 12.88 -14.94
C PRO A 192 10.31 11.89 -14.25
N GLY A 193 10.25 11.94 -12.91
CA GLY A 193 9.28 11.17 -12.12
C GLY A 193 7.97 11.94 -11.98
N ASN A 194 6.86 11.34 -12.42
CA ASN A 194 5.50 11.89 -12.25
C ASN A 194 4.65 10.94 -11.43
N LYS A 195 3.70 11.48 -10.64
CA LYS A 195 2.70 10.69 -9.91
C LYS A 195 1.33 10.90 -10.55
N CYS A 196 0.66 9.82 -10.92
CA CYS A 196 -0.72 9.83 -11.37
C CYS A 196 -1.60 9.16 -10.31
N VAL A 197 -2.68 9.82 -9.90
CA VAL A 197 -3.66 9.28 -8.96
C VAL A 197 -5.02 9.31 -9.62
N CYS A 198 -5.71 8.18 -9.64
CA CYS A 198 -7.03 8.03 -10.25
C CYS A 198 -8.02 7.46 -9.23
N PHE A 199 -9.27 7.92 -9.29
CA PHE A 199 -10.37 7.30 -8.55
C PHE A 199 -10.99 6.20 -9.39
N PHE A 200 -10.92 4.97 -8.90
CA PHE A 200 -11.61 3.82 -9.49
C PHE A 200 -12.89 3.55 -8.70
N GLY A 201 -14.02 3.47 -9.40
CA GLY A 201 -15.30 3.07 -8.83
C GLY A 201 -15.95 2.04 -9.75
N TRP A 202 -16.31 0.88 -9.20
CA TRP A 202 -17.17 -0.06 -9.91
C TRP A 202 -18.62 0.38 -9.69
N GLY A 203 -19.34 0.70 -10.76
CA GLY A 203 -20.78 0.95 -10.68
C GLY A 203 -21.52 -0.33 -10.29
N ASP A 204 -22.60 -0.20 -9.52
CA ASP A 204 -23.50 -1.26 -9.03
C ASP A 204 -24.11 -2.18 -10.13
N SER A 205 -23.86 -1.92 -11.41
CA SER A 205 -24.44 -2.65 -12.54
C SER A 205 -23.77 -3.99 -12.87
N LEU A 206 -22.55 -4.26 -12.40
CA LEU A 206 -21.84 -5.50 -12.77
C LEU A 206 -21.89 -6.61 -11.72
N HIS A 207 -22.19 -6.30 -10.46
CA HIS A 207 -22.19 -7.30 -9.38
C HIS A 207 -23.46 -8.14 -9.28
N ARG A 208 -24.57 -7.77 -9.93
CA ARG A 208 -25.77 -8.62 -9.92
C ARG A 208 -25.77 -9.72 -10.98
N ASN A 209 -24.94 -9.65 -12.02
CA ASN A 209 -25.04 -10.58 -13.16
C ASN A 209 -23.74 -11.15 -13.73
N CYS A 210 -22.55 -10.79 -13.26
CA CYS A 210 -21.32 -11.44 -13.72
C CYS A 210 -20.58 -12.11 -12.56
N GLY A 211 -20.85 -13.40 -12.40
CA GLY A 211 -20.09 -14.33 -11.57
C GLY A 211 -18.67 -14.58 -12.11
N MET A 212 -17.87 -13.52 -12.23
CA MET A 212 -16.42 -13.64 -12.40
C MET A 212 -15.75 -13.35 -11.05
N ARG A 213 -15.58 -14.42 -10.28
CA ARG A 213 -14.47 -14.50 -9.33
C ARG A 213 -13.20 -14.66 -10.18
N LEU A 214 -12.30 -13.68 -10.12
CA LEU A 214 -10.88 -13.90 -10.38
C LEU A 214 -10.25 -14.59 -9.17
#